data_AF-A0A9P7G3M0-F1
#
_entry.id   AF-A0A9P7G3M0-F1
#
_cell.length_a   1.000
_cell.length_b   1.000
_cell.length_c   1.000
_cell.angle_alpha   90.00
_cell.angle_beta   90.00
_cell.angle_gamma   90.00
#
_symmetry.space_group_name_H-M   'P 1'
#
loop_
_entity.id
_entity.type
_entity.pdbx_description
1 polymer ?
#
loop_
_entity_poly.entity_id
_entity_poly.type
_entity_poly.pdbx_seq_one_letter_code
_entity_poly.pdbx_strand_id
1 'polypeptide(L)'
;MPFHDPFADPVGPRITVSQPMPIPEPYQVEDPPQPQLDPLDTQSRGIILPLAPPVHQVIPERSLHGFPSTQSLLGSNDGGRFETNERLPLLSRQGSPKGFSYLQPSSHSVVNVNISAPSPTTTAPKLHDLGWIEYQLPDGTVYYVHPTRRVTANIDLRDDTKLDAVTAYFGVQGHTDGAGAPAGVELWLREDELQRTHGGFRPVRFWVNHLQRTVARDQPAVNGDAAGKKKKRAVEDDQLDAEYRYWAFVEAHPAHAALPPNARVEATDVLTWAWTDRLLPSHRSVPAPFTQEECQELMSLLRSFEQGENGLQTVVQTRIIARILLRVAQWRQQHFRPNKPPPTDVGIHNHGLPRYRKPLRRALVDLLISCLCLGLPYLFFERGRFRIDEESGVRSGSPGPMFLVGACTCLVAAIVLSASVTFLSLPGLDNFARVAGFVAILFATFSMASTVVALFRYKADLERPVSHVAGEGLLMLSRRSVVLSLPLVFLIYAIVAFVTGIVLYSFRGVTDPFSPEQRFEDYTRWTVVGVLGGLAGMLTTSLLLLRR
;
A
#
# COMPACT_ATOMS: atom_id res chain seq x y z
N MET A 1 50.46 19.98 61.75
CA MET A 1 50.16 19.70 60.33
C MET A 1 50.15 18.18 60.16
N PRO A 2 49.01 17.54 59.87
CA PRO A 2 48.96 16.12 59.59
C PRO A 2 49.08 15.85 58.08
N PHE A 3 49.85 14.83 57.74
CA PHE A 3 50.10 14.32 56.39
C PHE A 3 48.83 13.69 55.80
N HIS A 4 48.44 14.15 54.61
CA HIS A 4 47.36 13.56 53.81
C HIS A 4 47.97 12.55 52.84
N ASP A 5 47.51 11.30 52.91
CA ASP A 5 47.91 10.22 52.00
C ASP A 5 47.26 10.42 50.62
N PRO A 6 48.04 10.59 49.53
CA PRO A 6 47.52 10.85 48.20
C PRO A 6 46.99 9.60 47.47
N PHE A 7 47.00 8.41 48.10
CA PHE A 7 46.52 7.16 47.50
C PHE A 7 45.30 6.55 48.21
N ALA A 8 44.60 7.31 49.05
CA ALA A 8 43.35 6.85 49.65
C ALA A 8 42.22 6.83 48.59
N ASP A 9 41.68 5.64 48.31
CA ASP A 9 40.53 5.45 47.44
C ASP A 9 39.30 6.25 47.94
N PRO A 10 38.48 6.83 47.04
CA PRO A 10 37.32 7.60 47.43
C PRO A 10 36.28 6.71 48.13
N VAL A 11 35.99 7.05 49.39
CA VAL A 11 34.90 6.42 50.16
C VAL A 11 33.58 6.69 49.45
N GLY A 12 33.06 5.68 48.75
CA GLY A 12 31.77 5.72 48.08
C GLY A 12 30.61 5.94 49.06
N PRO A 13 29.47 6.49 48.58
CA PRO A 13 28.34 6.85 49.42
C PRO A 13 27.74 5.61 50.09
N ARG A 14 27.75 5.62 51.43
CA ARG A 14 27.19 4.59 52.30
C ARG A 14 25.66 4.69 52.25
N ILE A 15 25.01 3.81 51.50
CA ILE A 15 23.54 3.70 51.45
C ILE A 15 23.05 3.32 52.86
N THR A 16 22.37 4.25 53.51
CA THR A 16 21.72 4.03 54.80
C THR A 16 20.34 3.44 54.51
N VAL A 17 20.14 2.16 54.83
CA VAL A 17 18.82 1.52 54.75
C VAL A 17 17.97 2.08 55.88
N SER A 18 17.06 2.99 55.53
CA SER A 18 16.05 3.53 56.45
C SER A 18 14.99 2.45 56.76
N GLN A 19 14.66 2.37 58.05
CA GLN A 19 13.64 1.49 58.62
C GLN A 19 12.27 1.60 57.93
N PRO A 20 11.47 0.51 57.93
CA PRO A 20 10.14 0.51 57.35
C PRO A 20 9.20 1.44 58.14
N MET A 21 8.58 2.39 57.43
CA MET A 21 7.49 3.21 57.99
C MET A 21 6.24 2.35 58.23
N PRO A 22 5.50 2.59 59.33
CA PRO A 22 4.24 1.93 59.59
C PRO A 22 3.18 2.36 58.56
N ILE A 23 2.49 1.35 58.02
CA ILE A 23 1.37 1.49 57.08
C ILE A 23 0.23 2.24 57.79
N PRO A 24 -0.31 3.34 57.23
CA PRO A 24 -1.49 4.00 57.78
C PRO A 24 -2.73 3.12 57.61
N GLU A 25 -3.53 3.00 58.68
CA GLU A 25 -4.83 2.35 58.67
C GLU A 25 -5.76 2.96 57.59
N PRO A 26 -6.57 2.14 56.91
CA PRO A 26 -7.53 2.63 55.94
C PRO A 26 -8.62 3.46 56.63
N TYR A 27 -8.72 4.72 56.22
CA TYR A 27 -9.84 5.62 56.52
C TYR A 27 -11.17 4.92 56.19
N GLN A 28 -12.01 4.73 57.21
CA GLN A 28 -13.42 4.41 57.01
C GLN A 28 -14.11 5.64 56.40
N VAL A 29 -14.64 5.46 55.19
CA VAL A 29 -15.52 6.42 54.55
C VAL A 29 -16.89 6.26 55.18
N GLU A 30 -17.35 7.29 55.90
CA GLU A 30 -18.74 7.44 56.32
C GLU A 30 -19.64 7.59 55.10
N ASP A 31 -20.64 6.72 54.99
CA ASP A 31 -21.68 6.79 53.97
C ASP A 31 -22.52 8.06 54.14
N PRO A 32 -22.82 8.80 53.05
CA PRO A 32 -23.72 9.95 53.12
C PRO A 32 -25.17 9.52 53.37
N PRO A 33 -25.97 10.33 54.09
CA PRO A 33 -27.33 9.98 54.47
C PRO A 33 -28.26 9.88 53.25
N GLN A 34 -28.92 8.72 53.10
CA GLN A 34 -29.99 8.52 52.14
C GLN A 34 -31.20 9.42 52.48
N PRO A 35 -31.83 10.06 51.48
CA PRO A 35 -33.10 10.75 51.69
C PRO A 35 -34.22 9.73 51.93
N GLN A 36 -34.98 9.96 53.00
CA GLN A 36 -36.20 9.23 53.34
C GLN A 36 -37.23 9.38 52.22
N LEU A 37 -37.74 8.25 51.74
CA LEU A 37 -38.88 8.15 50.85
C LEU A 37 -40.01 7.45 51.60
N ASP A 38 -41.16 8.11 51.65
CA ASP A 38 -42.39 7.67 52.32
C ASP A 38 -42.90 6.31 51.82
N PRO A 39 -43.58 5.52 52.69
CA PRO A 39 -44.05 4.20 52.34
C PRO A 39 -45.41 4.28 51.64
N LEU A 40 -45.50 3.74 50.42
CA LEU A 40 -46.77 3.47 49.77
C LEU A 40 -46.84 2.01 49.29
N ASP A 41 -47.65 1.28 50.05
CA ASP A 41 -48.42 0.07 49.74
C ASP A 41 -47.90 -0.92 48.67
N THR A 42 -47.37 -2.01 49.20
CA THR A 42 -47.72 -3.40 48.90
C THR A 42 -48.69 -3.66 47.72
N GLN A 43 -48.13 -4.10 46.59
CA GLN A 43 -48.77 -5.17 45.83
C GLN A 43 -47.73 -6.11 45.18
N SER A 44 -47.73 -7.33 45.71
CA SER A 44 -46.98 -8.51 45.28
C SER A 44 -47.27 -8.87 43.81
N ARG A 45 -46.22 -8.88 42.98
CA ARG A 45 -46.12 -9.75 41.80
C ARG A 45 -44.70 -10.28 41.71
N GLY A 46 -44.53 -11.53 42.14
CA GLY A 46 -43.28 -12.27 41.99
C GLY A 46 -42.93 -12.46 40.51
N ILE A 47 -41.82 -11.87 40.09
CA ILE A 47 -41.18 -12.17 38.82
C ILE A 47 -40.26 -13.36 39.06
N ILE A 48 -40.75 -14.54 38.68
CA ILE A 48 -39.98 -15.78 38.63
C ILE A 48 -39.07 -15.68 37.40
N LEU A 49 -37.77 -15.55 37.63
CA LEU A 49 -36.75 -15.68 36.59
C LEU A 49 -36.63 -17.17 36.22
N PRO A 50 -36.88 -17.60 34.96
CA PRO A 50 -36.65 -18.98 34.59
C PRO A 50 -35.13 -19.24 34.52
N LEU A 51 -34.65 -20.10 35.42
CA LEU A 51 -33.30 -20.67 35.34
C LEU A 51 -33.14 -21.41 34.00
N ALA A 52 -32.02 -21.15 33.32
CA ALA A 52 -31.60 -21.87 32.13
C ALA A 52 -31.41 -23.37 32.44
N PRO A 53 -31.74 -24.29 31.50
CA PRO A 53 -31.54 -25.72 31.70
C PRO A 53 -30.04 -26.11 31.63
N PRO A 54 -29.64 -27.19 32.33
CA PRO A 54 -28.24 -27.62 32.45
C PRO A 54 -27.65 -28.13 31.12
N VAL A 55 -26.33 -27.93 30.97
CA VAL A 55 -25.51 -28.07 29.74
C VAL A 55 -25.20 -29.53 29.37
N HIS A 56 -26.16 -30.44 29.52
CA HIS A 56 -25.99 -31.83 29.13
C HIS A 56 -27.22 -32.30 28.36
N GLN A 57 -27.25 -32.03 27.06
CA GLN A 57 -27.96 -32.77 25.99
C GLN A 57 -28.25 -31.84 24.79
N VAL A 58 -27.28 -31.67 23.89
CA VAL A 58 -27.55 -31.47 22.45
C VAL A 58 -26.41 -32.08 21.66
N ILE A 59 -26.51 -33.38 21.36
CA ILE A 59 -25.83 -33.98 20.21
C ILE A 59 -26.94 -34.19 19.17
N PRO A 60 -26.90 -33.54 18.00
CA PRO A 60 -27.60 -34.04 16.84
C PRO A 60 -26.62 -34.83 15.99
N GLU A 61 -26.75 -36.16 16.03
CA GLU A 61 -26.24 -37.04 14.98
C GLU A 61 -26.89 -36.62 13.66
N ARG A 62 -26.09 -36.13 12.71
CA ARG A 62 -26.53 -36.00 11.32
C ARG A 62 -25.83 -37.06 10.47
N SER A 63 -26.64 -38.07 10.20
CA SER A 63 -26.52 -39.12 9.19
C SER A 63 -25.71 -38.73 7.95
N LEU A 64 -24.70 -39.58 7.69
CA LEU A 64 -24.04 -39.77 6.41
C LEU A 64 -25.05 -40.26 5.37
N HIS A 65 -25.36 -39.41 4.39
CA HIS A 65 -25.95 -39.85 3.14
C HIS A 65 -24.89 -39.75 2.04
N GLY A 66 -24.37 -40.91 1.66
CA GLY A 66 -23.52 -41.06 0.49
C GLY A 66 -24.35 -41.08 -0.79
N PHE A 67 -23.74 -40.64 -1.89
CA PHE A 67 -24.09 -40.96 -3.29
C PHE A 67 -22.91 -40.50 -4.19
N PRO A 68 -22.81 -41.00 -5.43
CA PRO A 68 -21.75 -41.94 -5.79
C PRO A 68 -20.68 -41.35 -6.71
N SER A 69 -19.51 -41.99 -6.66
CA SER A 69 -18.46 -41.96 -7.67
C SER A 69 -18.91 -42.71 -8.93
N THR A 70 -19.11 -42.01 -10.04
CA THR A 70 -19.15 -42.61 -11.38
C THR A 70 -18.51 -41.70 -12.44
N GLN A 71 -17.56 -42.29 -13.15
CA GLN A 71 -17.23 -42.10 -14.57
C GLN A 71 -16.58 -40.79 -15.03
N SER A 72 -15.29 -40.89 -15.34
CA SER A 72 -14.82 -40.54 -16.69
C SER A 72 -13.62 -41.41 -17.07
N LEU A 73 -13.91 -42.41 -17.89
CA LEU A 73 -12.96 -43.24 -18.64
C LEU A 73 -12.75 -42.60 -20.03
N LEU A 74 -11.52 -42.70 -20.52
CA LEU A 74 -11.09 -42.67 -21.92
C LEU A 74 -11.14 -41.35 -22.71
N GLY A 75 -9.93 -40.89 -23.05
CA GLY A 75 -9.65 -39.90 -24.09
C GLY A 75 -8.14 -39.77 -24.32
N SER A 76 -7.54 -40.83 -24.84
CA SER A 76 -6.13 -40.90 -25.29
C SER A 76 -5.82 -39.84 -26.34
N ASN A 77 -4.75 -39.07 -26.14
CA ASN A 77 -3.83 -38.68 -27.21
C ASN A 77 -2.50 -38.19 -26.61
N ASP A 78 -1.56 -39.14 -26.55
CA ASP A 78 -0.18 -39.10 -27.02
C ASP A 78 0.54 -37.74 -27.16
N GLY A 79 1.73 -37.65 -26.52
CA GLY A 79 2.76 -36.67 -26.87
C GLY A 79 3.50 -36.01 -25.71
N GLY A 80 4.72 -36.49 -25.40
CA GLY A 80 5.79 -35.63 -24.84
C GLY A 80 6.10 -35.78 -23.35
N ARG A 81 6.63 -36.95 -22.98
CA ARG A 81 7.15 -37.25 -21.63
C ARG A 81 8.57 -36.67 -21.47
N PHE A 82 8.72 -35.58 -20.70
CA PHE A 82 10.01 -35.18 -20.12
C PHE A 82 10.04 -35.64 -18.66
N GLU A 83 10.79 -36.70 -18.38
CA GLU A 83 11.08 -37.17 -17.02
C GLU A 83 12.24 -36.33 -16.45
N THR A 84 11.94 -35.45 -15.48
CA THR A 84 12.95 -34.83 -14.63
C THR A 84 13.19 -35.73 -13.41
N ASN A 85 14.42 -36.21 -13.32
CA ASN A 85 14.87 -37.23 -12.39
C ASN A 85 15.34 -36.58 -11.07
N GLU A 86 14.44 -36.41 -10.10
CA GLU A 86 14.71 -35.72 -8.81
C GLU A 86 15.40 -36.59 -7.74
N ARG A 87 16.25 -37.55 -8.13
CA ARG A 87 16.93 -38.47 -7.18
C ARG A 87 18.45 -38.37 -7.16
N LEU A 88 19.03 -37.26 -7.58
CA LEU A 88 20.48 -37.03 -7.47
C LEU A 88 20.83 -36.09 -6.30
N PRO A 89 21.53 -36.58 -5.26
CA PRO A 89 22.05 -35.74 -4.20
C PRO A 89 23.28 -34.96 -4.69
N LEU A 90 23.19 -33.63 -4.74
CA LEU A 90 24.32 -32.75 -5.03
C LEU A 90 25.17 -32.55 -3.77
N LEU A 91 26.11 -33.48 -3.54
CA LEU A 91 27.24 -33.27 -2.64
C LEU A 91 28.49 -32.97 -3.48
N SER A 92 29.01 -31.75 -3.38
CA SER A 92 30.39 -31.44 -3.75
C SER A 92 31.20 -31.17 -2.48
N ARG A 93 32.31 -31.90 -2.37
CA ARG A 93 33.23 -31.95 -1.23
C ARG A 93 34.49 -31.13 -1.55
N GLN A 94 34.78 -30.16 -0.68
CA GLN A 94 36.08 -29.87 0.00
C GLN A 94 37.37 -29.58 -0.81
N GLY A 95 37.99 -28.42 -0.52
CA GLY A 95 39.44 -28.21 -0.69
C GLY A 95 39.99 -26.76 -0.51
N SER A 96 40.31 -26.35 0.74
CA SER A 96 41.48 -25.59 1.29
C SER A 96 42.14 -24.37 0.54
N PRO A 97 43.01 -23.49 1.16
CA PRO A 97 43.34 -23.20 2.57
C PRO A 97 43.38 -21.70 3.01
N LYS A 98 43.35 -21.50 4.35
CA LYS A 98 44.06 -20.52 5.21
C LYS A 98 44.24 -19.04 4.80
N GLY A 99 43.70 -18.13 5.62
CA GLY A 99 44.12 -16.72 5.70
C GLY A 99 43.81 -16.08 7.06
N PHE A 100 44.87 -15.83 7.83
CA PHE A 100 45.12 -14.99 9.01
C PHE A 100 43.94 -14.37 9.81
N SER A 101 43.89 -14.78 11.08
CA SER A 101 43.15 -14.14 12.18
C SER A 101 44.08 -13.17 12.92
N TYR A 102 43.65 -11.93 13.11
CA TYR A 102 44.21 -11.00 14.10
C TYR A 102 43.15 -10.63 15.14
N LEU A 103 43.60 -10.69 16.38
CA LEU A 103 42.88 -10.44 17.63
C LEU A 103 42.41 -8.99 17.74
N GLN A 104 41.17 -8.76 18.21
CA GLN A 104 40.82 -7.60 19.04
C GLN A 104 39.66 -7.94 20.00
N PRO A 105 39.59 -7.24 21.16
CA PRO A 105 38.87 -7.71 22.33
C PRO A 105 37.39 -7.30 22.35
N SER A 106 36.66 -8.11 23.09
CA SER A 106 35.25 -8.07 23.46
C SER A 106 34.77 -6.76 24.10
N SER A 107 33.70 -6.16 23.54
CA SER A 107 32.48 -5.74 24.27
C SER A 107 31.43 -5.14 23.31
N HIS A 108 30.17 -5.57 23.50
CA HIS A 108 28.94 -5.24 22.75
C HIS A 108 28.80 -5.86 21.34
N SER A 109 27.90 -6.85 21.27
CA SER A 109 27.46 -7.57 20.07
C SER A 109 26.84 -6.60 19.05
N VAL A 110 27.65 -6.14 18.10
CA VAL A 110 27.18 -5.54 16.84
C VAL A 110 27.02 -6.69 15.85
N VAL A 111 25.80 -6.89 15.37
CA VAL A 111 25.44 -7.91 14.40
C VAL A 111 26.22 -7.68 13.11
N ASN A 112 27.18 -8.56 12.84
CA ASN A 112 27.90 -8.58 11.58
C ASN A 112 26.99 -9.24 10.53
N VAL A 113 26.16 -8.43 9.87
CA VAL A 113 25.44 -8.86 8.67
C VAL A 113 26.50 -9.23 7.63
N ASN A 114 26.43 -10.43 7.07
CA ASN A 114 27.38 -10.90 6.08
C ASN A 114 27.30 -10.00 4.83
N ILE A 115 28.22 -9.03 4.76
CA ILE A 115 28.42 -8.17 3.59
C ILE A 115 29.05 -9.06 2.52
N SER A 116 28.23 -9.58 1.60
CA SER A 116 28.74 -10.08 0.33
C SER A 116 29.48 -8.91 -0.33
N ALA A 117 30.82 -8.95 -0.35
CA ALA A 117 31.64 -7.87 -0.87
C ALA A 117 31.24 -7.57 -2.32
N PRO A 118 30.62 -6.40 -2.61
CA PRO A 118 30.41 -5.98 -3.97
C PRO A 118 31.76 -5.66 -4.59
N SER A 119 31.90 -5.93 -5.89
CA SER A 119 33.05 -5.52 -6.71
C SER A 119 33.43 -4.06 -6.37
N PRO A 120 34.71 -3.75 -6.11
CA PRO A 120 35.11 -2.42 -5.67
C PRO A 120 34.84 -1.39 -6.78
N THR A 121 33.71 -0.72 -6.67
CA THR A 121 33.47 0.56 -7.35
C THR A 121 34.18 1.63 -6.52
N THR A 122 34.97 2.47 -7.18
CA THR A 122 36.05 3.30 -6.61
C THR A 122 35.57 4.43 -5.68
N THR A 123 34.29 4.51 -5.36
CA THR A 123 33.66 5.59 -4.56
C THR A 123 33.28 5.20 -3.13
N ALA A 124 33.42 3.93 -2.74
CA ALA A 124 33.11 3.47 -1.38
C ALA A 124 33.98 4.02 -0.21
N PRO A 125 35.25 4.44 -0.35
CA PRO A 125 36.07 4.74 0.83
C PRO A 125 35.58 5.96 1.62
N LYS A 126 35.15 7.03 0.93
CA LYS A 126 34.76 8.31 1.56
C LYS A 126 33.57 8.19 2.52
N LEU A 127 32.62 7.31 2.23
CA LEU A 127 31.40 7.15 3.04
C LEU A 127 31.71 6.54 4.41
N HIS A 128 32.53 5.49 4.43
CA HIS A 128 32.94 4.82 5.66
C HIS A 128 33.89 5.67 6.49
N ASP A 129 34.78 6.45 5.84
CA ASP A 129 35.67 7.40 6.53
C ASP A 129 34.88 8.46 7.32
N LEU A 130 33.68 8.81 6.84
CA LEU A 130 32.75 9.73 7.52
C LEU A 130 31.86 9.03 8.56
N GLY A 131 32.03 7.72 8.81
CA GLY A 131 31.29 6.97 9.82
C GLY A 131 29.89 6.51 9.41
N TRP A 132 29.57 6.55 8.12
CA TRP A 132 28.30 6.02 7.59
C TRP A 132 28.39 4.51 7.32
N ILE A 133 27.29 3.82 7.60
CA ILE A 133 27.09 2.40 7.32
C ILE A 133 25.94 2.29 6.32
N GLU A 134 26.20 1.64 5.19
CA GLU A 134 25.19 1.35 4.18
C GLU A 134 24.48 0.03 4.52
N TYR A 135 23.15 0.04 4.54
CA TYR A 135 22.32 -1.14 4.65
C TYR A 135 21.60 -1.38 3.32
N GLN A 136 21.70 -2.61 2.81
CA GLN A 136 20.95 -3.07 1.63
C GLN A 136 19.90 -4.09 2.08
N LEU A 137 18.65 -3.84 1.74
CA LEU A 137 17.53 -4.72 2.04
C LEU A 137 17.26 -5.70 0.87
N PRO A 138 16.62 -6.85 1.12
CA PRO A 138 16.33 -7.84 0.07
C PRO A 138 15.45 -7.33 -1.08
N ASP A 139 14.70 -6.24 -0.89
CA ASP A 139 13.91 -5.57 -1.92
C ASP A 139 14.73 -4.60 -2.79
N GLY A 140 16.05 -4.52 -2.57
CA GLY A 140 16.97 -3.63 -3.27
C GLY A 140 16.96 -2.20 -2.73
N THR A 141 16.19 -1.90 -1.68
CA THR A 141 16.25 -0.58 -1.06
C THR A 141 17.54 -0.43 -0.26
N VAL A 142 18.10 0.79 -0.32
CA VAL A 142 19.36 1.14 0.34
C VAL A 142 19.13 2.35 1.22
N TYR A 143 19.67 2.30 2.44
CA TYR A 143 19.67 3.43 3.36
C TYR A 143 20.99 3.48 4.15
N TYR A 144 21.24 4.61 4.79
CA TYR A 144 22.50 4.90 5.45
C TYR A 144 22.28 5.24 6.92
N VAL A 145 23.13 4.74 7.79
CA VAL A 145 23.06 5.00 9.24
C VAL A 145 24.41 5.51 9.72
N HIS A 146 24.39 6.51 10.58
CA HIS A 146 25.57 7.03 11.28
C HIS A 146 25.41 6.76 12.78
N PRO A 147 25.95 5.64 13.31
CA PRO A 147 25.64 5.18 14.67
C PRO A 147 26.03 6.18 15.77
N THR A 148 27.20 6.81 15.65
CA THR A 148 27.69 7.76 16.66
C THR A 148 26.88 9.06 16.72
N ARG A 149 26.30 9.49 15.59
CA ARG A 149 25.42 10.67 15.53
C ARG A 149 23.94 10.33 15.69
N ARG A 150 23.58 9.04 15.67
CA ARG A 150 22.20 8.51 15.70
C ARG A 150 21.36 9.13 14.58
N VAL A 151 21.86 9.01 13.36
CA VAL A 151 21.21 9.54 12.15
C VAL A 151 20.95 8.40 11.19
N THR A 152 19.73 8.34 10.66
CA THR A 152 19.36 7.50 9.53
C THR A 152 19.00 8.38 8.33
N ALA A 153 19.47 8.02 7.14
CA ALA A 153 19.26 8.77 5.91
C ALA A 153 18.75 7.87 4.78
N ASN A 154 17.65 8.28 4.14
CA ASN A 154 17.09 7.64 2.93
C ASN A 154 17.49 8.42 1.68
N ILE A 155 18.68 9.02 1.75
CA ILE A 155 19.26 9.86 0.71
C ILE A 155 20.39 9.03 0.13
N ASP A 156 20.49 8.94 -1.20
CA ASP A 156 21.62 8.27 -1.83
C ASP A 156 22.92 9.03 -1.54
N LEU A 157 23.67 8.56 -0.55
CA LEU A 157 24.93 9.16 -0.12
C LEU A 157 26.12 8.74 -1.01
N ARG A 158 25.88 7.94 -2.06
CA ARG A 158 26.89 7.67 -3.10
C ARG A 158 27.05 8.86 -4.06
N ASP A 159 26.06 9.75 -4.11
CA ASP A 159 26.14 11.03 -4.80
C ASP A 159 26.90 12.03 -3.91
N ASP A 160 28.12 12.38 -4.33
CA ASP A 160 28.98 13.32 -3.61
C ASP A 160 28.27 14.65 -3.31
N THR A 161 27.41 15.13 -4.21
CA THR A 161 26.70 16.40 -3.99
C THR A 161 25.70 16.31 -2.83
N LYS A 162 25.04 15.16 -2.68
CA LYS A 162 24.11 14.89 -1.58
C LYS A 162 24.86 14.62 -0.29
N LEU A 163 25.96 13.87 -0.35
CA LEU A 163 26.83 13.63 0.79
C LEU A 163 27.41 14.93 1.35
N ASP A 164 27.90 15.81 0.47
CA ASP A 164 28.44 17.11 0.85
C ASP A 164 27.34 18.01 1.44
N ALA A 165 26.12 17.98 0.90
CA ALA A 165 24.98 18.72 1.45
C ALA A 165 24.53 18.19 2.83
N VAL A 166 24.52 16.86 3.04
CA VAL A 166 24.25 16.25 4.35
C VAL A 166 25.37 16.58 5.34
N THR A 167 26.62 16.57 4.89
CA THR A 167 27.77 16.95 5.71
C THR A 167 27.73 18.43 6.10
N ALA A 168 27.42 19.31 5.15
CA ALA A 168 27.23 20.73 5.37
C ALA A 168 26.06 21.01 6.32
N TYR A 169 24.96 20.24 6.21
CA TYR A 169 23.83 20.34 7.14
C TYR A 169 24.28 20.13 8.60
N PHE A 170 25.15 19.14 8.85
CA PHE A 170 25.73 18.95 10.19
C PHE A 170 26.74 20.05 10.57
N GLY A 171 27.51 20.57 9.62
CA GLY A 171 28.48 21.65 9.87
C GLY A 171 27.81 22.98 10.26
N VAL A 172 26.73 23.35 9.58
CA VAL A 172 25.98 24.61 9.85
C VAL A 172 25.26 24.54 11.19
N GLN A 173 24.70 23.38 11.55
CA GLN A 173 23.98 23.20 12.81
C GLN A 173 24.91 23.01 14.03
N GLY A 174 26.22 22.81 13.79
CA GLY A 174 27.23 22.55 14.81
C GLY A 174 27.62 23.74 15.69
N HIS A 175 27.05 24.93 15.53
CA HIS A 175 27.36 26.09 16.38
C HIS A 175 26.65 26.09 17.74
N THR A 176 25.66 25.20 17.98
CA THR A 176 25.03 25.07 19.31
C THR A 176 25.04 23.66 19.88
N ASP A 177 24.91 22.60 19.06
CA ASP A 177 24.71 21.24 19.56
C ASP A 177 25.47 20.18 18.74
N GLY A 178 26.79 20.31 18.57
CA GLY A 178 27.64 19.32 17.86
C GLY A 178 27.55 17.85 18.35
N ALA A 179 26.65 17.56 19.30
CA ALA A 179 26.38 16.29 19.94
C ALA A 179 25.21 15.51 19.32
N GLY A 180 25.15 15.35 17.99
CA GLY A 180 24.23 14.40 17.34
C GLY A 180 22.75 14.50 17.77
N ALA A 181 21.99 13.40 17.63
CA ALA A 181 20.65 13.33 18.21
C ALA A 181 20.73 13.01 19.73
N PRO A 182 19.82 13.57 20.57
CA PRO A 182 19.76 13.28 22.00
C PRO A 182 19.61 11.78 22.33
N ALA A 183 19.94 11.41 23.57
CA ALA A 183 19.76 10.04 24.02
C ALA A 183 18.29 9.59 23.90
N GLY A 184 18.06 8.43 23.25
CA GLY A 184 16.73 7.87 23.00
C GLY A 184 15.99 8.41 21.77
N VAL A 185 16.57 9.41 21.09
CA VAL A 185 16.04 9.99 19.85
C VAL A 185 17.01 9.73 18.70
N GLU A 186 16.46 9.57 17.51
CA GLU A 186 17.19 9.39 16.27
C GLU A 186 16.76 10.45 15.24
N LEU A 187 17.72 10.98 14.51
CA LEU A 187 17.47 11.93 13.43
C LEU A 187 17.27 11.18 12.12
N TRP A 188 16.11 11.34 11.50
CA TRP A 188 15.79 10.75 10.21
C TRP A 188 15.84 11.81 9.10
N LEU A 189 16.76 11.66 8.15
CA LEU A 189 16.96 12.56 7.02
C LEU A 189 16.38 11.98 5.73
N ARG A 190 15.62 12.81 5.01
CA ARG A 190 14.98 12.45 3.75
C ARG A 190 15.18 13.52 2.70
N GLU A 191 15.08 13.13 1.44
CA GLU A 191 15.04 14.09 0.33
C GLU A 191 13.65 14.75 0.25
N ASP A 192 13.60 16.08 0.17
CA ASP A 192 12.34 16.80 -0.09
C ASP A 192 11.93 16.61 -1.56
N GLU A 193 10.87 15.86 -1.81
CA GLU A 193 10.37 15.68 -3.18
C GLU A 193 9.89 17.01 -3.81
N LEU A 194 9.40 17.95 -3.00
CA LEU A 194 8.81 19.20 -3.48
C LEU A 194 9.85 20.24 -3.89
N GLN A 195 11.04 20.23 -3.27
CA GLN A 195 12.08 21.22 -3.55
C GLN A 195 12.95 20.89 -4.76
N ARG A 196 12.75 19.74 -5.42
CA ARG A 196 13.51 19.36 -6.63
C ARG A 196 13.40 20.36 -7.77
N THR A 197 12.39 21.24 -7.78
CA THR A 197 12.15 22.22 -8.86
C THR A 197 12.90 23.54 -8.68
N HIS A 198 13.41 23.88 -7.49
CA HIS A 198 13.86 25.25 -7.18
C HIS A 198 15.34 25.40 -6.77
N GLY A 199 16.23 24.51 -7.22
CA GLY A 199 17.66 24.84 -7.30
C GLY A 199 18.50 24.56 -6.06
N GLY A 200 18.41 23.34 -5.51
CA GLY A 200 19.37 22.82 -4.54
C GLY A 200 18.81 21.61 -3.79
N PHE A 201 19.64 20.61 -3.51
CA PHE A 201 19.25 19.51 -2.63
C PHE A 201 19.29 19.99 -1.18
N ARG A 202 18.17 19.85 -0.46
CA ARG A 202 18.08 20.14 0.98
C ARG A 202 17.47 18.94 1.71
N PRO A 203 18.16 18.37 2.70
CA PRO A 203 17.58 17.28 3.48
C PRO A 203 16.44 17.81 4.38
N VAL A 204 15.33 17.08 4.40
CA VAL A 204 14.24 17.24 5.37
C VAL A 204 14.55 16.38 6.58
N ARG A 205 14.44 16.97 7.76
CA ARG A 205 14.66 16.30 9.04
C ARG A 205 13.35 15.85 9.69
N PHE A 206 13.41 14.70 10.32
CA PHE A 206 12.40 14.17 11.22
C PHE A 206 13.10 13.63 12.47
N TRP A 207 12.43 13.66 13.60
CA TRP A 207 12.90 13.13 14.87
C TRP A 207 12.10 11.90 15.22
N VAL A 208 12.79 10.78 15.38
CA VAL A 208 12.23 9.48 15.73
C VAL A 208 12.50 9.26 17.21
N ASN A 209 11.45 9.22 18.03
CA ASN A 209 11.55 8.87 19.43
C ASN A 209 11.15 7.40 19.61
N HIS A 210 12.12 6.53 19.82
CA HIS A 210 11.90 5.08 19.97
C HIS A 210 11.18 4.72 21.27
N LEU A 211 11.32 5.53 22.33
CA LEU A 211 10.63 5.30 23.60
C LEU A 211 9.15 5.65 23.52
N GLN A 212 8.81 6.74 22.82
CA GLN A 212 7.43 7.19 22.65
C GLN A 212 6.76 6.60 21.41
N ARG A 213 7.51 5.95 20.51
CA ARG A 213 7.04 5.42 19.22
C ARG A 213 6.39 6.49 18.35
N THR A 214 7.03 7.65 18.28
CA THR A 214 6.52 8.81 17.53
C THR A 214 7.56 9.36 16.58
N VAL A 215 7.12 9.83 15.42
CA VAL A 215 7.95 10.62 14.50
C VAL A 215 7.36 12.01 14.33
N ALA A 216 8.18 13.04 14.60
CA ALA A 216 7.79 14.44 14.49
C ALA A 216 8.78 15.22 13.61
N ARG A 217 8.31 16.27 12.94
CA ARG A 217 9.17 17.16 12.14
C ARG A 217 9.98 18.12 13.03
N ASP A 218 9.36 18.60 14.08
CA ASP A 218 9.96 19.48 15.07
C ASP A 218 10.64 18.67 16.17
N GLN A 219 11.72 19.21 16.72
CA GLN A 219 12.43 18.56 17.82
C GLN A 219 11.50 18.49 19.04
N PRO A 220 11.35 17.32 19.67
CA PRO A 220 10.53 17.22 20.88
C PRO A 220 11.13 18.16 21.93
N ALA A 221 10.28 19.00 22.54
CA ALA A 221 10.67 19.84 23.66
C ALA A 221 11.10 18.92 24.80
N VAL A 222 12.38 18.93 25.15
CA VAL A 222 12.96 18.05 26.17
C VAL A 222 12.44 18.39 27.57
N ASN A 223 11.94 19.61 27.78
CA ASN A 223 11.37 20.08 29.04
C ASN A 223 9.91 20.47 28.83
N GLY A 224 9.00 19.75 29.48
CA GLY A 224 7.54 19.77 29.29
C GLY A 224 6.81 21.05 29.67
N ASP A 225 7.45 22.20 29.58
CA ASP A 225 6.90 23.47 30.05
C ASP A 225 6.24 24.24 28.90
N ALA A 226 4.94 24.49 29.06
CA ALA A 226 4.13 25.50 28.35
C ALA A 226 3.44 25.15 27.01
N ALA A 227 2.89 23.95 26.84
CA ALA A 227 1.88 23.70 25.80
C ALA A 227 0.43 23.79 26.35
N GLY A 228 -0.25 24.92 26.11
CA GLY A 228 -1.59 25.22 26.63
C GLY A 228 -2.72 24.24 26.25
N LYS A 229 -3.78 24.21 27.07
CA LYS A 229 -4.91 23.24 27.07
C LYS A 229 -5.65 23.01 25.74
N LYS A 230 -5.60 23.93 24.75
CA LYS A 230 -6.21 23.71 23.42
C LYS A 230 -5.46 22.67 22.57
N LYS A 231 -4.25 22.26 22.97
CA LYS A 231 -3.44 21.28 22.25
C LYS A 231 -3.91 19.83 22.44
N LYS A 232 -4.73 19.50 23.45
CA LYS A 232 -4.97 18.10 23.86
C LYS A 232 -5.69 17.22 22.83
N ARG A 233 -6.70 17.72 22.11
CA ARG A 233 -7.40 16.94 21.05
C ARG A 233 -6.60 16.84 19.76
N ALA A 234 -5.92 17.92 19.36
CA ALA A 234 -4.96 17.86 18.26
C ALA A 234 -3.84 16.84 18.56
N VAL A 235 -3.41 16.74 19.82
CA VAL A 235 -2.35 15.80 20.25
C VAL A 235 -2.75 14.34 20.08
N GLU A 236 -3.99 13.95 20.39
CA GLU A 236 -4.45 12.56 20.15
C GLU A 236 -4.62 12.29 18.66
N ASP A 237 -5.11 13.30 17.91
CA ASP A 237 -5.17 13.25 16.45
C ASP A 237 -3.81 13.17 15.76
N ASP A 238 -2.81 13.75 16.38
CA ASP A 238 -1.43 13.68 15.94
C ASP A 238 -0.75 12.39 16.43
N GLN A 239 -1.30 11.70 17.45
CA GLN A 239 -0.70 10.48 18.01
C GLN A 239 -0.82 9.28 17.07
N LEU A 240 -2.01 8.97 16.52
CA LEU A 240 -2.12 7.87 15.55
C LEU A 240 -1.30 8.14 14.29
N ASP A 241 -1.22 9.41 13.87
CA ASP A 241 -0.38 9.80 12.75
C ASP A 241 1.09 9.57 13.10
N ALA A 242 1.55 10.04 14.27
CA ALA A 242 2.92 9.85 14.73
C ALA A 242 3.30 8.37 14.90
N GLU A 243 2.37 7.54 15.38
CA GLU A 243 2.54 6.08 15.49
C GLU A 243 2.61 5.43 14.10
N TYR A 244 1.73 5.82 13.17
CA TYR A 244 1.79 5.38 11.77
C TYR A 244 3.15 5.72 11.15
N ARG A 245 3.64 6.95 11.34
CA ARG A 245 4.96 7.37 10.85
C ARG A 245 6.09 6.56 11.49
N TYR A 246 5.97 6.24 12.77
CA TYR A 246 6.95 5.44 13.50
C TYR A 246 7.04 4.02 12.95
N TRP A 247 5.90 3.31 12.84
CA TRP A 247 5.92 1.94 12.31
C TRP A 247 6.38 1.87 10.86
N ALA A 248 6.05 2.87 10.06
CA ALA A 248 6.57 2.98 8.70
C ALA A 248 8.09 3.25 8.67
N PHE A 249 8.62 4.04 9.62
CA PHE A 249 10.07 4.19 9.78
C PHE A 249 10.73 2.85 10.16
N VAL A 250 10.18 2.09 11.11
CA VAL A 250 10.72 0.78 11.50
C VAL A 250 10.64 -0.23 10.35
N GLU A 251 9.54 -0.23 9.58
CA GLU A 251 9.37 -1.08 8.40
C GLU A 251 10.42 -0.78 7.31
N ALA A 252 10.71 0.50 7.08
CA ALA A 252 11.67 0.94 6.08
C ALA A 252 13.13 0.69 6.50
N HIS A 253 13.41 0.50 7.79
CA HIS A 253 14.77 0.34 8.28
C HIS A 253 14.96 -0.79 9.31
N PRO A 254 14.56 -2.02 8.97
CA PRO A 254 14.47 -3.11 9.93
C PRO A 254 15.82 -3.64 10.41
N ALA A 255 16.93 -3.29 9.74
CA ALA A 255 18.25 -3.83 10.07
C ALA A 255 19.01 -3.01 11.12
N HIS A 256 18.67 -1.73 11.32
CA HIS A 256 19.26 -0.90 12.38
C HIS A 256 18.27 -0.56 13.50
N ALA A 257 16.97 -0.51 13.19
CA ALA A 257 15.96 -0.15 14.17
C ALA A 257 15.77 -1.29 15.17
N ALA A 258 16.13 -1.04 16.43
CA ALA A 258 15.84 -1.97 17.51
C ALA A 258 14.33 -2.00 17.78
N LEU A 259 13.76 -3.21 17.82
CA LEU A 259 12.36 -3.36 18.17
C LEU A 259 12.11 -2.91 19.62
N PRO A 260 11.05 -2.16 19.91
CA PRO A 260 10.60 -1.99 21.28
C PRO A 260 10.33 -3.37 21.90
N PRO A 261 10.71 -3.62 23.17
CA PRO A 261 10.63 -4.96 23.77
C PRO A 261 9.20 -5.51 23.78
N ASN A 262 8.19 -4.64 23.84
CA ASN A 262 6.79 -5.01 23.89
C ASN A 262 6.12 -5.10 22.51
N ALA A 263 6.79 -4.66 21.42
CA ALA A 263 6.17 -4.58 20.09
C ALA A 263 5.71 -5.94 19.57
N ARG A 264 6.45 -6.99 19.92
CA ARG A 264 6.12 -8.36 19.53
C ARG A 264 4.85 -8.87 20.20
N VAL A 265 4.75 -8.68 21.53
CA VAL A 265 3.57 -9.06 22.32
C VAL A 265 2.35 -8.31 21.81
N GLU A 266 2.52 -7.02 21.54
CA GLU A 266 1.46 -6.18 20.98
C GLU A 266 0.99 -6.65 19.59
N ALA A 267 1.92 -7.02 18.70
CA ALA A 267 1.54 -7.59 17.41
C ALA A 267 0.76 -8.90 17.57
N THR A 268 1.19 -9.80 18.47
CA THR A 268 0.44 -11.04 18.76
C THR A 268 -0.92 -10.78 19.38
N ASP A 269 -1.05 -9.79 20.26
CA ASP A 269 -2.31 -9.41 20.89
C ASP A 269 -3.28 -8.84 19.86
N VAL A 270 -2.81 -7.98 18.95
CA VAL A 270 -3.67 -7.41 17.91
C VAL A 270 -4.13 -8.48 16.91
N LEU A 271 -3.26 -9.41 16.52
CA LEU A 271 -3.67 -10.55 15.68
C LEU A 271 -4.71 -11.43 16.40
N THR A 272 -4.52 -11.69 17.69
CA THR A 272 -5.49 -12.45 18.50
C THR A 272 -6.82 -11.72 18.61
N TRP A 273 -6.79 -10.39 18.80
CA TRP A 273 -7.98 -9.56 18.85
C TRP A 273 -8.73 -9.54 17.51
N ALA A 274 -8.03 -9.33 16.39
CA ALA A 274 -8.62 -9.37 15.06
C ALA A 274 -9.21 -10.74 14.70
N TRP A 275 -8.58 -11.83 15.16
CA TRP A 275 -9.08 -13.19 15.00
C TRP A 275 -10.35 -13.43 15.83
N THR A 276 -10.37 -13.01 17.10
CA THR A 276 -11.53 -13.20 18.00
C THR A 276 -12.74 -12.35 17.63
N ASP A 277 -12.56 -11.11 17.15
CA ASP A 277 -13.66 -10.23 16.71
C ASP A 277 -14.45 -10.83 15.53
N ARG A 278 -13.81 -11.69 14.72
CA ARG A 278 -14.49 -12.44 13.65
C ARG A 278 -15.23 -13.68 14.15
N LEU A 279 -14.69 -14.36 15.17
CA LEU A 279 -15.33 -15.54 15.76
C LEU A 279 -16.53 -15.18 16.62
N LEU A 280 -16.49 -14.01 17.25
CA LEU A 280 -17.55 -13.47 18.09
C LEU A 280 -18.04 -12.18 17.46
N PRO A 281 -18.89 -12.24 16.41
CA PRO A 281 -19.29 -11.07 15.66
C PRO A 281 -19.81 -9.98 16.58
N SER A 282 -19.07 -8.89 16.68
CA SER A 282 -19.53 -7.72 17.41
C SER A 282 -20.65 -7.05 16.62
N HIS A 283 -21.61 -6.42 17.30
CA HIS A 283 -22.70 -5.68 16.64
C HIS A 283 -22.21 -4.44 15.87
N ARG A 284 -20.90 -4.17 15.88
CA ARG A 284 -20.30 -3.04 15.17
C ARG A 284 -19.99 -3.45 13.75
N SER A 285 -20.36 -2.61 12.79
CA SER A 285 -20.09 -2.83 11.36
C SER A 285 -18.64 -2.55 10.96
N VAL A 286 -17.71 -2.47 11.91
CA VAL A 286 -16.31 -2.14 11.63
C VAL A 286 -15.59 -3.45 11.33
N PRO A 287 -15.08 -3.65 10.11
CA PRO A 287 -14.38 -4.89 9.77
C PRO A 287 -13.05 -5.00 10.51
N ALA A 288 -12.63 -6.21 10.90
CA ALA A 288 -11.31 -6.43 11.50
C ALA A 288 -10.15 -6.14 10.51
N PRO A 289 -8.98 -5.67 10.99
CA PRO A 289 -7.84 -5.28 10.14
C PRO A 289 -7.23 -6.43 9.32
N PHE A 290 -7.39 -7.68 9.77
CA PHE A 290 -6.84 -8.88 9.16
C PHE A 290 -7.92 -9.93 8.92
N THR A 291 -7.68 -10.83 7.96
CA THR A 291 -8.46 -12.04 7.76
C THR A 291 -8.13 -13.12 8.78
N GLN A 292 -9.00 -14.13 8.90
CA GLN A 292 -8.80 -15.21 9.86
C GLN A 292 -7.59 -16.06 9.45
N GLU A 293 -7.44 -16.29 8.15
CA GLU A 293 -6.34 -17.00 7.51
C GLU A 293 -5.04 -16.22 7.69
N GLU A 294 -5.03 -14.92 7.38
CA GLU A 294 -3.87 -14.04 7.61
C GLU A 294 -3.43 -14.06 9.08
N CYS A 295 -4.37 -14.00 10.03
CA CYS A 295 -4.05 -14.04 11.45
C CYS A 295 -3.33 -15.35 11.83
N GLN A 296 -3.80 -16.49 11.32
CA GLN A 296 -3.19 -17.80 11.60
C GLN A 296 -1.79 -17.91 11.00
N GLU A 297 -1.60 -17.48 9.75
CA GLU A 297 -0.31 -17.46 9.07
C GLU A 297 0.68 -16.53 9.78
N LEU A 298 0.27 -15.29 10.08
CA LEU A 298 1.11 -14.30 10.76
C LEU A 298 1.47 -14.75 12.18
N MET A 299 0.53 -15.33 12.94
CA MET A 299 0.83 -15.89 14.26
C MET A 299 1.82 -17.05 14.17
N SER A 300 1.66 -17.94 13.18
CA SER A 300 2.59 -19.05 12.94
C SER A 300 4.00 -18.53 12.62
N LEU A 301 4.09 -17.52 11.75
CA LEU A 301 5.35 -16.84 11.43
C LEU A 301 5.99 -16.17 12.66
N LEU A 302 5.22 -15.44 13.46
CA LEU A 302 5.76 -14.79 14.66
C LEU A 302 6.27 -15.78 15.71
N ARG A 303 5.70 -16.99 15.78
CA ARG A 303 6.14 -18.09 16.65
C ARG A 303 7.40 -18.78 16.11
N SER A 304 7.55 -18.90 14.79
CA SER A 304 8.73 -19.56 14.21
C SER A 304 10.03 -18.79 14.47
N PHE A 305 9.97 -17.47 14.62
CA PHE A 305 11.12 -16.64 14.98
C PHE A 305 11.58 -16.77 16.44
N GLU A 306 10.83 -17.43 17.34
CA GLU A 306 11.27 -17.62 18.74
C GLU A 306 12.44 -18.59 18.89
N GLN A 307 12.61 -19.48 17.93
CA GLN A 307 13.46 -20.65 18.08
C GLN A 307 14.86 -20.45 17.49
N GLY A 308 15.16 -19.30 16.86
CA GLY A 308 16.44 -19.05 16.18
C GLY A 308 17.01 -17.66 16.43
N GLU A 309 18.22 -17.60 16.99
CA GLU A 309 18.99 -16.36 17.18
C GLU A 309 19.81 -15.99 15.93
N ASN A 310 19.23 -16.09 14.74
CA ASN A 310 19.94 -15.68 13.52
C ASN A 310 19.73 -14.18 13.27
N GLY A 311 20.80 -13.40 13.13
CA GLY A 311 20.72 -11.96 12.90
C GLY A 311 19.93 -11.55 11.62
N LEU A 312 19.85 -12.41 10.60
CA LEU A 312 18.98 -12.15 9.44
C LEU A 312 17.50 -12.31 9.81
N GLN A 313 17.18 -13.28 10.68
CA GLN A 313 15.81 -13.53 11.13
C GLN A 313 15.30 -12.35 11.96
N THR A 314 16.16 -11.67 12.73
CA THR A 314 15.75 -10.48 13.49
C THR A 314 15.34 -9.33 12.56
N VAL A 315 16.04 -9.09 11.45
CA VAL A 315 15.66 -8.07 10.45
C VAL A 315 14.29 -8.39 9.85
N VAL A 316 14.08 -9.66 9.45
CA VAL A 316 12.79 -10.10 8.87
C VAL A 316 11.67 -10.00 9.89
N GLN A 317 11.91 -10.42 11.13
CA GLN A 317 10.97 -10.33 12.24
C GLN A 317 10.61 -8.87 12.54
N THR A 318 11.59 -7.97 12.60
CA THR A 318 11.38 -6.53 12.80
C THR A 318 10.46 -5.98 11.73
N ARG A 319 10.73 -6.31 10.46
CA ARG A 319 9.90 -5.85 9.34
C ARG A 319 8.47 -6.38 9.41
N ILE A 320 8.29 -7.66 9.75
CA ILE A 320 6.95 -8.28 9.87
C ILE A 320 6.15 -7.63 11.00
N ILE A 321 6.75 -7.47 12.18
CA ILE A 321 6.09 -6.83 13.33
C ILE A 321 5.72 -5.38 13.00
N ALA A 322 6.64 -4.63 12.38
CA ALA A 322 6.37 -3.27 11.93
C ALA A 322 5.22 -3.23 10.92
N ARG A 323 5.16 -4.14 9.94
CA ARG A 323 4.05 -4.22 8.98
C ARG A 323 2.71 -4.52 9.63
N ILE A 324 2.66 -5.44 10.60
CA ILE A 324 1.43 -5.76 11.34
C ILE A 324 0.92 -4.50 12.05
N LEU A 325 1.78 -3.84 12.83
CA LEU A 325 1.40 -2.66 13.61
C LEU A 325 1.10 -1.45 12.73
N LEU A 326 1.78 -1.33 11.59
CA LEU A 326 1.50 -0.33 10.57
C LEU A 326 0.10 -0.51 9.96
N ARG A 327 -0.27 -1.74 9.55
CA ARG A 327 -1.61 -2.04 8.99
C ARG A 327 -2.71 -1.78 10.03
N VAL A 328 -2.43 -2.03 11.30
CA VAL A 328 -3.34 -1.71 12.42
C VAL A 328 -3.49 -0.19 12.59
N ALA A 329 -2.40 0.56 12.56
CA ALA A 329 -2.44 2.03 12.63
C ALA A 329 -3.24 2.62 11.45
N GLN A 330 -3.03 2.10 10.24
CA GLN A 330 -3.81 2.48 9.05
C GLN A 330 -5.30 2.18 9.21
N TRP A 331 -5.62 0.96 9.65
CA TRP A 331 -6.99 0.55 9.90
C TRP A 331 -7.68 1.47 10.92
N ARG A 332 -6.98 1.83 12.00
CA ARG A 332 -7.48 2.76 13.02
C ARG A 332 -7.72 4.15 12.42
N GLN A 333 -6.80 4.65 11.59
CA GLN A 333 -6.98 5.93 10.90
C GLN A 333 -8.21 5.92 9.98
N GLN A 334 -8.38 4.88 9.15
CA GLN A 334 -9.50 4.80 8.21
C GLN A 334 -10.86 4.73 8.92
N HIS A 335 -10.97 3.95 10.01
CA HIS A 335 -12.27 3.68 10.64
C HIS A 335 -12.62 4.66 11.76
N PHE A 336 -11.63 5.16 12.51
CA PHE A 336 -11.88 6.14 13.57
C PHE A 336 -11.69 7.59 13.10
N ARG A 337 -11.10 7.82 11.92
CA ARG A 337 -10.89 9.15 11.33
C ARG A 337 -11.15 9.21 9.82
N PRO A 338 -12.37 8.91 9.35
CA PRO A 338 -12.69 8.91 7.93
C PRO A 338 -12.46 10.26 7.22
N ASN A 339 -12.45 11.37 7.97
CA ASN A 339 -12.32 12.72 7.42
C ASN A 339 -10.86 13.17 7.23
N LYS A 340 -9.86 12.42 7.71
CA LYS A 340 -8.44 12.82 7.64
C LYS A 340 -7.67 11.79 6.80
N PRO A 341 -7.09 12.17 5.65
CA PRO A 341 -6.27 11.23 4.88
C PRO A 341 -5.01 10.84 5.65
N PRO A 342 -4.43 9.66 5.35
CA PRO A 342 -3.19 9.24 6.00
C PRO A 342 -2.06 10.24 5.73
N PRO A 343 -1.11 10.37 6.66
CA PRO A 343 0.05 11.25 6.50
C PRO A 343 0.80 10.98 5.20
N THR A 344 0.76 11.93 4.27
CA THR A 344 1.36 11.80 2.94
C THR A 344 2.87 11.95 2.95
N ASP A 345 3.42 12.46 4.04
CA ASP A 345 4.85 12.66 4.24
C ASP A 345 5.59 11.32 4.34
N VAL A 346 4.94 10.28 4.85
CA VAL A 346 5.50 8.94 4.96
C VAL A 346 5.17 8.14 3.72
N GLY A 347 5.79 8.48 2.60
CA GLY A 347 5.66 7.73 1.36
C GLY A 347 6.24 6.31 1.49
N ILE A 348 5.45 5.39 2.03
CA ILE A 348 5.79 3.97 2.31
C ILE A 348 6.30 3.22 1.07
N HIS A 349 6.04 3.73 -0.14
CA HIS A 349 6.36 3.03 -1.41
C HIS A 349 7.20 3.84 -2.41
N ASN A 350 7.74 5.00 -2.01
CA ASN A 350 8.62 5.79 -2.89
C ASN A 350 10.11 5.70 -2.49
N HIS A 351 10.47 4.80 -1.59
CA HIS A 351 11.87 4.57 -1.23
C HIS A 351 12.61 3.90 -2.40
N GLY A 352 13.21 4.73 -3.25
CA GLY A 352 14.38 4.33 -4.03
C GLY A 352 14.12 3.80 -5.43
N LEU A 353 12.88 3.57 -5.88
CA LEU A 353 12.69 3.55 -7.32
C LEU A 353 12.96 4.96 -7.81
N PRO A 354 14.02 5.20 -8.61
CA PRO A 354 14.21 6.51 -9.21
C PRO A 354 12.86 6.82 -9.84
N ARG A 355 12.26 7.95 -9.41
CA ARG A 355 11.15 8.54 -10.14
C ARG A 355 11.74 8.80 -11.51
N TYR A 356 11.65 7.80 -12.39
CA TYR A 356 12.04 7.91 -13.76
C TYR A 356 11.24 9.10 -14.21
N ARG A 357 11.94 10.21 -14.48
CA ARG A 357 11.35 11.38 -15.11
C ARG A 357 10.52 10.79 -16.21
N LYS A 358 9.19 10.86 -16.08
CA LYS A 358 8.32 10.32 -17.12
C LYS A 358 8.83 11.01 -18.38
N PRO A 359 9.39 10.28 -19.35
CA PRO A 359 9.96 10.94 -20.51
C PRO A 359 8.87 11.84 -21.07
N LEU A 360 9.20 13.06 -21.51
CA LEU A 360 8.17 14.02 -21.95
C LEU A 360 7.22 13.38 -22.98
N ARG A 361 7.75 12.49 -23.82
CA ARG A 361 7.00 11.62 -24.72
C ARG A 361 5.86 10.84 -24.03
N ARG A 362 6.10 10.31 -22.83
CA ARG A 362 5.08 9.61 -22.03
C ARG A 362 4.03 10.57 -21.47
N ALA A 363 4.42 11.76 -21.01
CA ALA A 363 3.43 12.76 -20.60
C ALA A 363 2.55 13.18 -21.78
N LEU A 364 3.13 13.32 -22.97
CA LEU A 364 2.41 13.62 -24.21
C LEU A 364 1.49 12.46 -24.63
N VAL A 365 1.96 11.21 -24.52
CA VAL A 365 1.13 10.02 -24.78
C VAL A 365 -0.01 9.92 -23.75
N ASP A 366 0.26 10.13 -22.46
CA ASP A 366 -0.76 10.15 -21.41
C ASP A 366 -1.79 11.28 -21.66
N LEU A 367 -1.34 12.46 -22.12
CA LEU A 367 -2.20 13.58 -22.52
C LEU A 367 -3.05 13.24 -23.76
N LEU A 368 -2.45 12.63 -24.79
CA LEU A 368 -3.16 12.20 -26.00
C LEU A 368 -4.20 11.12 -25.67
N ILE A 369 -3.84 10.14 -24.85
CA ILE A 369 -4.77 9.12 -24.38
C ILE A 369 -5.87 9.75 -23.53
N SER A 370 -5.52 10.69 -22.64
CA SER A 370 -6.51 11.45 -21.86
C SER A 370 -7.49 12.18 -22.78
N CYS A 371 -6.99 12.87 -23.81
CA CYS A 371 -7.81 13.63 -24.74
C CYS A 371 -8.70 12.70 -25.59
N LEU A 372 -8.12 11.66 -26.20
CA LEU A 372 -8.85 10.70 -27.04
C LEU A 372 -9.87 9.89 -26.24
N CYS A 373 -9.56 9.55 -25.00
CA CYS A 373 -10.45 8.81 -24.11
C CYS A 373 -11.29 9.72 -23.21
N LEU A 374 -11.35 11.03 -23.47
CA LEU A 374 -12.17 12.00 -22.73
C LEU A 374 -11.92 12.00 -21.20
N GLY A 375 -10.71 11.67 -20.77
CA GLY A 375 -10.33 11.55 -19.36
C GLY A 375 -10.91 10.34 -18.63
N LEU A 376 -11.71 9.49 -19.30
CA LEU A 376 -12.33 8.29 -18.70
C LEU A 376 -11.34 7.32 -18.03
N PRO A 377 -10.11 7.09 -18.56
CA PRO A 377 -9.14 6.22 -17.88
C PRO A 377 -8.84 6.67 -16.44
N TYR A 378 -8.89 7.98 -16.16
CA TYR A 378 -8.62 8.51 -14.83
C TYR A 378 -9.74 8.19 -13.84
N LEU A 379 -11.00 8.14 -14.28
CA LEU A 379 -12.12 7.70 -13.45
C LEU A 379 -11.98 6.23 -13.03
N PHE A 380 -11.46 5.39 -13.93
CA PHE A 380 -11.18 3.98 -13.61
C PHE A 380 -9.93 3.83 -12.73
N PHE A 381 -8.94 4.72 -12.88
CA PHE A 381 -7.73 4.73 -12.07
C PHE A 381 -8.01 5.09 -10.60
N GLU A 382 -8.83 6.11 -10.36
CA GLU A 382 -9.21 6.55 -9.01
C GLU A 382 -10.00 5.45 -8.29
N ARG A 383 -10.92 4.79 -8.99
CA ARG A 383 -11.68 3.65 -8.46
C ARG A 383 -10.83 2.41 -8.20
N GLY A 384 -9.74 2.23 -8.97
CA GLY A 384 -8.75 1.18 -8.74
C GLY A 384 -7.96 1.36 -7.45
N ARG A 385 -7.70 2.60 -7.02
CA ARG A 385 -6.99 2.86 -5.75
C ARG A 385 -7.81 2.45 -4.53
N PHE A 386 -9.13 2.66 -4.57
CA PHE A 386 -10.04 2.16 -3.54
C PHE A 386 -10.18 0.63 -3.55
N ARG A 387 -9.77 -0.04 -4.63
CA ARG A 387 -9.83 -1.50 -4.78
C ARG A 387 -8.53 -2.21 -4.38
N ILE A 388 -7.38 -1.53 -4.38
CA ILE A 388 -6.09 -2.13 -3.97
C ILE A 388 -6.04 -2.42 -2.46
N ASP A 389 -7.01 -1.95 -1.69
CA ASP A 389 -7.28 -2.44 -0.32
C ASP A 389 -8.03 -3.81 -0.32
N GLU A 390 -7.84 -4.64 -1.36
CA GLU A 390 -8.43 -5.98 -1.53
C GLU A 390 -7.84 -7.00 -0.52
N GLU A 391 -6.81 -6.64 0.26
CA GLU A 391 -6.38 -7.39 1.47
C GLU A 391 -7.39 -7.26 2.63
N SER A 392 -8.26 -6.25 2.61
CA SER A 392 -9.44 -6.22 3.47
C SER A 392 -10.47 -7.20 2.91
N GLY A 393 -10.38 -8.47 3.31
CA GLY A 393 -11.27 -9.57 2.89
C GLY A 393 -12.76 -9.42 3.25
N VAL A 394 -13.27 -8.19 3.33
CA VAL A 394 -14.67 -7.87 3.57
C VAL A 394 -15.33 -7.63 2.23
N ARG A 395 -15.75 -8.75 1.63
CA ARG A 395 -17.03 -8.99 0.95
C ARG A 395 -17.92 -7.77 0.60
N SER A 396 -17.39 -6.72 -0.01
CA SER A 396 -18.12 -5.89 -0.97
C SER A 396 -18.06 -6.52 -2.37
N GLY A 397 -18.00 -7.86 -2.45
CA GLY A 397 -19.15 -8.71 -2.77
C GLY A 397 -19.86 -8.52 -4.10
N SER A 398 -19.46 -7.57 -4.92
CA SER A 398 -19.94 -7.40 -6.27
C SER A 398 -18.74 -7.02 -7.12
N PRO A 399 -18.06 -7.99 -7.76
CA PRO A 399 -17.37 -7.73 -9.03
C PRO A 399 -18.31 -7.15 -10.10
N GLY A 400 -19.61 -7.04 -9.79
CA GLY A 400 -20.70 -6.58 -10.62
C GLY A 400 -20.61 -5.16 -11.16
N PRO A 401 -20.06 -4.09 -10.56
CA PRO A 401 -20.19 -2.76 -11.16
C PRO A 401 -19.38 -2.68 -12.46
N MET A 402 -18.22 -3.33 -12.56
CA MET A 402 -17.46 -3.37 -13.83
C MET A 402 -18.09 -4.30 -14.86
N PHE A 403 -18.55 -5.48 -14.45
CA PHE A 403 -19.27 -6.38 -15.36
C PHE A 403 -20.60 -5.77 -15.85
N LEU A 404 -21.33 -5.09 -14.96
CA LEU A 404 -22.58 -4.41 -15.25
C LEU A 404 -22.33 -3.23 -16.18
N VAL A 405 -21.32 -2.39 -15.92
CA VAL A 405 -20.94 -1.31 -16.84
C VAL A 405 -20.51 -1.89 -18.20
N GLY A 406 -19.73 -2.98 -18.23
CA GLY A 406 -19.35 -3.66 -19.47
C GLY A 406 -20.55 -4.25 -20.23
N ALA A 407 -21.49 -4.89 -19.53
CA ALA A 407 -22.69 -5.46 -20.12
C ALA A 407 -23.65 -4.38 -20.62
N CYS A 408 -23.87 -3.33 -19.83
CA CYS A 408 -24.70 -2.18 -20.20
C CYS A 408 -24.10 -1.43 -21.40
N THR A 409 -22.79 -1.18 -21.42
CA THR A 409 -22.14 -0.54 -22.59
C THR A 409 -22.28 -1.37 -23.85
N CYS A 410 -22.13 -2.70 -23.76
CA CYS A 410 -22.36 -3.60 -24.90
C CYS A 410 -23.81 -3.55 -25.41
N LEU A 411 -24.79 -3.52 -24.49
CA LEU A 411 -26.22 -3.43 -24.82
C LEU A 411 -26.52 -2.10 -25.53
N VAL A 412 -26.06 -0.97 -24.98
CA VAL A 412 -26.26 0.35 -25.61
C VAL A 412 -25.55 0.42 -26.96
N ALA A 413 -24.36 -0.16 -27.10
CA ALA A 413 -23.66 -0.24 -28.39
C ALA A 413 -24.49 -1.01 -29.43
N ALA A 414 -25.11 -2.13 -29.06
CA ALA A 414 -25.99 -2.89 -29.94
C ALA A 414 -27.24 -2.10 -30.36
N ILE A 415 -27.84 -1.33 -29.44
CA ILE A 415 -28.97 -0.43 -29.75
C ILE A 415 -28.53 0.65 -30.76
N VAL A 416 -27.41 1.34 -30.50
CA VAL A 416 -26.89 2.37 -31.40
C VAL A 416 -26.53 1.79 -32.77
N LEU A 417 -25.98 0.58 -32.81
CA LEU A 417 -25.70 -0.13 -34.06
C LEU A 417 -26.99 -0.37 -34.86
N SER A 418 -28.03 -0.92 -34.24
CA SER A 418 -29.32 -1.18 -34.88
C SER A 418 -30.00 0.12 -35.37
N ALA A 419 -29.97 1.16 -34.54
CA ALA A 419 -30.48 2.48 -34.89
C ALA A 419 -29.70 3.11 -36.06
N SER A 420 -28.39 2.91 -36.13
CA SER A 420 -27.56 3.41 -37.23
C SER A 420 -27.84 2.67 -38.55
N VAL A 421 -28.06 1.36 -38.50
CA VAL A 421 -28.42 0.56 -39.70
C VAL A 421 -29.80 0.95 -40.23
N THR A 422 -30.77 1.15 -39.34
CA THR A 422 -32.10 1.62 -39.74
C THR A 422 -32.05 3.04 -40.29
N PHE A 423 -31.27 3.94 -39.68
CA PHE A 423 -31.04 5.28 -40.22
C PHE A 423 -30.45 5.26 -41.64
N LEU A 424 -29.46 4.40 -41.92
CA LEU A 424 -28.89 4.24 -43.27
C LEU A 424 -29.88 3.69 -44.31
N SER A 425 -30.94 3.01 -43.87
CA SER A 425 -31.98 2.50 -44.76
C SER A 425 -32.99 3.56 -45.22
N LEU A 426 -32.97 4.75 -44.61
CA LEU A 426 -33.88 5.83 -45.00
C LEU A 426 -33.53 6.34 -46.41
N PRO A 427 -34.50 6.36 -47.35
CA PRO A 427 -34.28 6.92 -48.67
C PRO A 427 -34.03 8.44 -48.58
N GLY A 428 -33.21 8.96 -49.49
CA GLY A 428 -32.89 10.40 -49.53
C GLY A 428 -31.84 10.85 -48.51
N LEU A 429 -31.08 9.92 -47.91
CA LEU A 429 -30.01 10.29 -46.98
C LEU A 429 -28.81 10.92 -47.71
N ASP A 430 -28.36 12.08 -47.25
CA ASP A 430 -27.17 12.76 -47.77
C ASP A 430 -25.89 11.95 -47.57
N ASN A 431 -24.90 12.17 -48.42
CA ASN A 431 -23.58 11.56 -48.30
C ASN A 431 -22.94 11.81 -46.92
N PHE A 432 -23.11 13.01 -46.34
CA PHE A 432 -22.60 13.32 -44.99
C PHE A 432 -23.30 12.54 -43.88
N ALA A 433 -24.64 12.45 -43.94
CA ALA A 433 -25.42 11.67 -43.00
C ALA A 433 -25.10 10.17 -43.12
N ARG A 434 -24.83 9.68 -44.35
CA ARG A 434 -24.43 8.29 -44.59
C ARG A 434 -23.07 8.01 -43.97
N VAL A 435 -22.10 8.89 -44.19
CA VAL A 435 -20.76 8.78 -43.58
C VAL A 435 -20.84 8.79 -42.06
N ALA A 436 -21.62 9.71 -41.48
CA ALA A 436 -21.82 9.76 -40.04
C ALA A 436 -22.47 8.46 -39.50
N GLY A 437 -23.46 7.92 -40.21
CA GLY A 437 -24.07 6.62 -39.91
C GLY A 437 -23.07 5.46 -39.98
N PHE A 438 -22.23 5.39 -41.01
CA PHE A 438 -21.18 4.38 -41.12
C PHE A 438 -20.13 4.50 -40.00
N VAL A 439 -19.72 5.73 -39.66
CA VAL A 439 -18.79 5.98 -38.55
C VAL A 439 -19.42 5.53 -37.22
N ALA A 440 -20.72 5.78 -37.00
CA ALA A 440 -21.44 5.30 -35.83
C ALA A 440 -21.47 3.77 -35.74
N ILE A 441 -21.75 3.08 -36.85
CA ILE A 441 -21.71 1.60 -36.96
C ILE A 441 -20.31 1.07 -36.59
N LEU A 442 -19.25 1.67 -37.13
CA LEU A 442 -17.88 1.28 -36.85
C LEU A 442 -17.52 1.45 -35.36
N PHE A 443 -17.84 2.60 -34.76
CA PHE A 443 -17.58 2.80 -33.33
C PHE A 443 -18.42 1.88 -32.44
N ALA A 444 -19.69 1.62 -32.77
CA ALA A 444 -20.54 0.71 -32.02
C ALA A 444 -20.03 -0.74 -32.08
N THR A 445 -19.61 -1.21 -33.26
CA THR A 445 -18.97 -2.53 -33.41
C THR A 445 -17.66 -2.65 -32.66
N PHE A 446 -16.79 -1.64 -32.71
CA PHE A 446 -15.55 -1.63 -31.92
C PHE A 446 -15.80 -1.56 -30.42
N SER A 447 -16.83 -0.84 -29.98
CA SER A 447 -17.27 -0.85 -28.57
C SER A 447 -17.58 -2.28 -28.12
N MET A 448 -18.39 -3.04 -28.87
CA MET A 448 -18.70 -4.44 -28.57
C MET A 448 -17.47 -5.37 -28.64
N ALA A 449 -16.58 -5.19 -29.62
CA ALA A 449 -15.35 -5.99 -29.66
C ALA A 449 -14.45 -5.71 -28.44
N SER A 450 -14.34 -4.45 -28.05
CA SER A 450 -13.53 -4.04 -26.90
C SER A 450 -14.12 -4.47 -25.56
N THR A 451 -15.46 -4.55 -25.40
CA THR A 451 -16.06 -5.10 -24.17
C THR A 451 -15.66 -6.56 -23.98
N VAL A 452 -15.67 -7.37 -25.03
CA VAL A 452 -15.25 -8.78 -24.98
C VAL A 452 -13.77 -8.89 -24.58
N VAL A 453 -12.90 -8.07 -25.16
CA VAL A 453 -11.47 -8.03 -24.78
C VAL A 453 -11.29 -7.60 -23.33
N ALA A 454 -12.03 -6.58 -22.88
CA ALA A 454 -12.01 -6.11 -21.50
C ALA A 454 -12.47 -7.19 -20.50
N LEU A 455 -13.49 -7.98 -20.86
CA LEU A 455 -13.99 -9.10 -20.05
C LEU A 455 -12.97 -10.23 -19.94
N PHE A 456 -12.33 -10.62 -21.05
CA PHE A 456 -11.29 -11.65 -21.02
C PHE A 456 -10.07 -11.20 -20.22
N ARG A 457 -9.65 -9.94 -20.37
CA ARG A 457 -8.58 -9.35 -19.54
C ARG A 457 -8.96 -9.34 -18.07
N TYR A 458 -10.18 -8.92 -17.74
CA TYR A 458 -10.68 -8.92 -16.37
C TYR A 458 -10.67 -10.33 -15.77
N LYS A 459 -11.08 -11.35 -16.53
CA LYS A 459 -11.04 -12.75 -16.09
C LYS A 459 -9.60 -13.24 -15.89
N ALA A 460 -8.71 -12.98 -16.85
CA ALA A 460 -7.30 -13.35 -16.74
C ALA A 460 -6.59 -12.67 -15.56
N ASP A 461 -6.98 -11.44 -15.24
CA ASP A 461 -6.47 -10.71 -14.08
C ASP A 461 -7.02 -11.28 -12.76
N LEU A 462 -8.25 -11.79 -12.72
CA LEU A 462 -8.79 -12.47 -11.55
C LEU A 462 -8.12 -13.82 -11.30
N GLU A 463 -7.74 -14.52 -12.36
CA GLU A 463 -7.09 -15.84 -12.26
C GLU A 463 -5.60 -15.76 -11.88
N ARG A 464 -4.96 -14.60 -12.05
CA ARG A 464 -3.59 -14.38 -11.59
C ARG A 464 -3.62 -13.89 -10.14
N PRO A 465 -3.23 -14.72 -9.14
CA PRO A 465 -3.08 -14.22 -7.79
C PRO A 465 -2.11 -13.05 -7.84
N VAL A 466 -2.51 -11.94 -7.22
CA VAL A 466 -1.75 -10.68 -7.22
C VAL A 466 -0.39 -10.95 -6.60
N SER A 467 0.56 -11.34 -7.44
CA SER A 467 1.96 -11.41 -7.05
C SER A 467 2.31 -9.96 -6.76
N HIS A 468 2.64 -9.66 -5.51
CA HIS A 468 3.05 -8.33 -5.03
C HIS A 468 4.30 -7.84 -5.80
N VAL A 469 4.15 -7.49 -7.08
CA VAL A 469 5.18 -6.83 -7.88
C VAL A 469 5.08 -5.36 -7.53
N ALA A 470 5.67 -5.03 -6.39
CA ALA A 470 5.63 -3.75 -5.70
C ALA A 470 6.36 -2.59 -6.42
N GLY A 471 6.72 -2.73 -7.70
CA GLY A 471 7.55 -1.74 -8.40
C GLY A 471 7.02 -1.18 -9.72
N GLU A 472 6.18 -1.92 -10.45
CA GLU A 472 5.72 -1.51 -11.79
C GLU A 472 4.23 -1.11 -11.85
N GLY A 473 3.55 -1.12 -10.69
CA GLY A 473 2.11 -1.02 -10.58
C GLY A 473 1.49 0.16 -11.33
N LEU A 474 2.10 1.35 -11.30
CA LEU A 474 1.52 2.54 -11.94
C LEU A 474 1.51 2.47 -13.49
N LEU A 475 2.46 1.74 -14.08
CA LEU A 475 2.54 1.50 -15.53
C LEU A 475 1.48 0.49 -15.99
N MET A 476 1.36 -0.61 -15.24
CA MET A 476 0.40 -1.69 -15.51
C MET A 476 -1.05 -1.25 -15.24
N LEU A 477 -1.27 -0.48 -14.17
CA LEU A 477 -2.58 0.11 -13.84
C LEU A 477 -3.07 1.09 -14.91
N SER A 478 -2.18 1.88 -15.52
CA SER A 478 -2.56 2.76 -16.64
C SER A 478 -3.05 1.93 -17.84
N ARG A 479 -2.30 0.90 -18.27
CA ARG A 479 -2.73 0.06 -19.39
C ARG A 479 -4.06 -0.63 -19.12
N ARG A 480 -4.23 -1.18 -17.91
CA ARG A 480 -5.49 -1.82 -17.49
C ARG A 480 -6.66 -0.83 -17.51
N SER A 481 -6.47 0.35 -16.94
CA SER A 481 -7.50 1.41 -16.92
C SER A 481 -7.89 1.86 -18.33
N VAL A 482 -6.93 1.97 -19.26
CA VAL A 482 -7.18 2.34 -20.65
C VAL A 482 -8.02 1.25 -21.33
N VAL A 483 -7.61 -0.02 -21.26
CA VAL A 483 -8.35 -1.13 -21.89
C VAL A 483 -9.78 -1.25 -21.36
N LEU A 484 -9.99 -1.06 -20.05
CA LEU A 484 -11.32 -1.09 -19.44
C LEU A 484 -12.19 0.12 -19.84
N SER A 485 -11.57 1.26 -20.20
CA SER A 485 -12.29 2.47 -20.63
C SER A 485 -12.67 2.48 -22.11
N LEU A 486 -11.94 1.76 -22.97
CA LEU A 486 -12.13 1.76 -24.42
C LEU A 486 -13.58 1.49 -24.88
N PRO A 487 -14.33 0.54 -24.30
CA PRO A 487 -15.70 0.28 -24.76
C PRO A 487 -16.62 1.48 -24.56
N LEU A 488 -16.45 2.19 -23.45
CA LEU A 488 -17.22 3.38 -23.13
C LEU A 488 -16.83 4.54 -24.06
N VAL A 489 -15.53 4.71 -24.31
CA VAL A 489 -15.00 5.72 -25.25
C VAL A 489 -15.60 5.52 -26.65
N PHE A 490 -15.50 4.31 -27.20
CA PHE A 490 -16.07 4.00 -28.51
C PHE A 490 -17.59 4.17 -28.53
N LEU A 491 -18.29 3.81 -27.45
CA LEU A 491 -19.73 4.03 -27.34
C LEU A 491 -20.10 5.51 -27.41
N ILE A 492 -19.39 6.39 -26.69
CA ILE A 492 -19.63 7.83 -26.74
C ILE A 492 -19.43 8.37 -28.15
N TYR A 493 -18.33 7.99 -28.82
CA TYR A 493 -18.09 8.42 -30.20
C TYR A 493 -19.16 7.89 -31.17
N ALA A 494 -19.66 6.67 -30.96
CA ALA A 494 -20.77 6.13 -31.76
C ALA A 494 -22.05 6.96 -31.60
N ILE A 495 -22.40 7.33 -30.36
CA ILE A 495 -23.58 8.17 -30.07
C ILE A 495 -23.42 9.56 -30.69
N VAL A 496 -22.26 10.20 -30.53
CA VAL A 496 -22.00 11.53 -31.10
C VAL A 496 -22.07 11.50 -32.63
N ALA A 497 -21.48 10.50 -33.27
CA ALA A 497 -21.54 10.33 -34.72
C ALA A 497 -22.98 10.10 -35.20
N PHE A 498 -23.75 9.26 -34.50
CA PHE A 498 -25.14 8.97 -34.82
C PHE A 498 -26.03 10.22 -34.70
N VAL A 499 -25.93 10.96 -33.58
CA VAL A 499 -26.68 12.21 -33.37
C VAL A 499 -26.31 13.24 -34.43
N THR A 500 -25.02 13.37 -34.79
CA THR A 500 -24.58 14.26 -35.86
C THR A 500 -25.22 13.89 -37.20
N GLY A 501 -25.31 12.59 -37.52
CA GLY A 501 -26.00 12.10 -38.71
C GLY A 501 -27.48 12.51 -38.75
N ILE A 502 -28.21 12.31 -37.66
CA ILE A 502 -29.63 12.69 -37.55
C ILE A 502 -29.81 14.21 -37.71
N VAL A 503 -28.97 15.00 -37.06
CA VAL A 503 -29.04 16.46 -37.10
C VAL A 503 -28.79 16.97 -38.52
N LEU A 504 -27.78 16.44 -39.20
CA LEU A 504 -27.51 16.79 -40.61
C LEU A 504 -28.68 16.43 -41.52
N TYR A 505 -29.29 15.24 -41.33
CA TYR A 505 -30.48 14.83 -42.07
C TYR A 505 -31.66 15.78 -41.82
N SER A 506 -31.88 16.19 -40.56
CA SER A 506 -33.02 17.03 -40.17
C SER A 506 -32.91 18.46 -40.71
N PHE A 507 -31.71 19.06 -40.70
CA PHE A 507 -31.51 20.42 -41.21
C PHE A 507 -31.56 20.51 -42.73
N ARG A 508 -31.29 19.42 -43.45
CA ARG A 508 -31.25 19.42 -44.92
C ARG A 508 -32.58 19.16 -45.61
N GLY A 509 -33.62 18.75 -44.90
CA GLY A 509 -34.98 18.76 -45.44
C GLY A 509 -35.48 20.13 -45.95
N VAL A 510 -34.66 21.18 -45.82
CA VAL A 510 -34.98 22.58 -46.14
C VAL A 510 -34.08 23.17 -47.25
N THR A 511 -33.03 22.51 -47.72
CA THR A 511 -32.06 23.12 -48.68
C THR A 511 -32.25 22.71 -50.15
N ASP A 512 -32.27 23.71 -51.04
CA ASP A 512 -32.61 23.66 -52.47
C ASP A 512 -31.76 22.70 -53.36
N PRO A 513 -32.37 22.13 -54.43
CA PRO A 513 -31.79 21.11 -55.31
C PRO A 513 -30.70 21.57 -56.30
N PHE A 514 -30.19 22.81 -56.23
CA PHE A 514 -29.31 23.37 -57.28
C PHE A 514 -27.81 23.47 -56.92
N SER A 515 -27.34 22.76 -55.89
CA SER A 515 -25.92 22.80 -55.48
C SER A 515 -25.09 21.71 -56.18
N PRO A 516 -23.95 22.01 -56.83
CA PRO A 516 -23.16 21.02 -57.57
C PRO A 516 -22.49 19.98 -56.64
N GLU A 517 -22.90 18.71 -56.74
CA GLU A 517 -22.57 17.59 -55.85
C GLU A 517 -21.16 16.97 -55.98
N GLN A 518 -20.46 17.16 -57.10
CA GLN A 518 -19.35 16.26 -57.47
C GLN A 518 -18.04 16.36 -56.66
N ARG A 519 -17.73 17.46 -55.97
CA ARG A 519 -16.46 17.57 -55.21
C ARG A 519 -16.45 16.89 -53.85
N PHE A 520 -17.61 16.49 -53.35
CA PHE A 520 -17.73 16.05 -51.96
C PHE A 520 -17.56 14.55 -51.76
N GLU A 521 -17.82 13.72 -52.78
CA GLU A 521 -17.62 12.26 -52.69
C GLU A 521 -16.17 11.89 -52.39
N ASP A 522 -15.20 12.53 -53.04
CA ASP A 522 -13.78 12.25 -52.83
C ASP A 522 -13.35 12.55 -51.39
N TYR A 523 -13.78 13.69 -50.83
CA TYR A 523 -13.48 14.02 -49.43
C TYR A 523 -14.09 13.02 -48.46
N THR A 524 -15.33 12.58 -48.67
CA THR A 524 -15.96 11.58 -47.81
C THR A 524 -15.25 10.23 -47.86
N ARG A 525 -14.82 9.79 -49.05
CA ARG A 525 -14.06 8.54 -49.21
C ARG A 525 -12.75 8.56 -48.43
N TRP A 526 -11.97 9.64 -48.55
CA TRP A 526 -10.72 9.78 -47.81
C TRP A 526 -10.92 9.90 -46.30
N THR A 527 -12.00 10.56 -45.87
CA THR A 527 -12.33 10.69 -44.44
C THR A 527 -12.69 9.34 -43.84
N VAL A 528 -13.51 8.54 -44.52
CA VAL A 528 -13.87 7.18 -44.08
C VAL A 528 -12.63 6.29 -44.02
N VAL A 529 -11.78 6.30 -45.06
CA VAL A 529 -10.53 5.52 -45.07
C VAL A 529 -9.59 5.94 -43.94
N GLY A 530 -9.47 7.25 -43.68
CA GLY A 530 -8.65 7.80 -42.60
C GLY A 530 -9.15 7.39 -41.21
N VAL A 531 -10.46 7.49 -40.95
CA VAL A 531 -11.06 7.07 -39.68
C VAL A 531 -10.92 5.56 -39.48
N LEU A 532 -11.17 4.76 -40.52
CA LEU A 532 -11.01 3.30 -40.47
C LEU A 532 -9.57 2.89 -40.17
N GLY A 533 -8.61 3.52 -40.85
CA GLY A 533 -7.18 3.29 -40.66
C GLY A 533 -6.70 3.70 -39.26
N GLY A 534 -7.16 4.85 -38.76
CA GLY A 534 -6.87 5.32 -37.40
C GLY A 534 -7.42 4.38 -36.32
N LEU A 535 -8.66 3.90 -36.48
CA LEU A 535 -9.29 2.95 -35.55
C LEU A 535 -8.59 1.59 -35.57
N ALA A 536 -8.30 1.05 -36.76
CA ALA A 536 -7.54 -0.19 -36.91
C ALA A 536 -6.13 -0.06 -36.30
N GLY A 537 -5.47 1.09 -36.47
CA GLY A 537 -4.20 1.41 -35.83
C GLY A 537 -4.27 1.43 -34.30
N MET A 538 -5.30 2.05 -33.72
CA MET A 538 -5.51 2.05 -32.27
C MET A 538 -5.79 0.65 -31.73
N LEU A 539 -6.55 -0.16 -32.46
CA LEU A 539 -6.89 -1.52 -32.06
C LEU A 539 -5.70 -2.47 -32.18
N THR A 540 -4.92 -2.37 -33.26
CA THR A 540 -3.68 -3.14 -33.44
C THR A 540 -2.60 -2.75 -32.43
N THR A 541 -2.41 -1.45 -32.16
CA THR A 541 -1.49 -1.01 -31.09
C THR A 541 -1.94 -1.49 -29.71
N SER A 542 -3.24 -1.46 -29.43
CA SER A 542 -3.80 -2.04 -28.21
C SER A 542 -3.52 -3.55 -28.12
N LEU A 543 -3.71 -4.30 -29.21
CA LEU A 543 -3.41 -5.74 -29.29
C LEU A 543 -1.92 -6.06 -29.18
N LEU A 544 -1.03 -5.23 -29.74
CA LEU A 544 0.42 -5.40 -29.63
C LEU A 544 0.92 -5.11 -28.22
N LEU A 545 0.38 -4.07 -27.57
CA LEU A 545 0.60 -3.79 -26.15
C LEU A 545 0.03 -4.89 -25.25
N LEU A 546 -0.85 -5.74 -25.79
CA LEU A 546 -1.44 -6.89 -25.12
C LEU A 546 -0.53 -8.13 -25.15
N ARG A 547 0.32 -8.24 -26.18
CA ARG A 547 1.23 -9.38 -26.44
C ARG A 547 2.58 -9.26 -25.71
N ARG A 548 2.94 -8.06 -25.26
CA ARG A 548 4.08 -7.78 -24.38
C ARG A 548 3.60 -7.60 -22.97
#